data_AF-A0A8T0ULT2-F1
#
_entry.id   AF-A0A8T0ULT2-F1
#
_cell.length_a   1.000
_cell.length_b   1.000
_cell.length_c   1.000
_cell.angle_alpha   90.00
_cell.angle_beta   90.00
_cell.angle_gamma   90.00
#
_symmetry.space_group_name_H-M   'P 1'
#
loop_
_entity.id
_entity.type
_entity.pdbx_description
1 polymer ?
#
loop_
_entity_poly.entity_id
_entity_poly.type
_entity_poly.pdbx_seq_one_letter_code
_entity_poly.pdbx_strand_id
1 'polypeptide(L)'
;MKWINEWQLIRESNLLDVEHGEHRVSACLLLSYYHLPHHLKYCFTHCSIFPRGYVINRRRLISQWIAHGFVKPANQVQQPEDVGLAYFDSLLKVGFLQDAEEYQSSSGEVTTCKMHDLVHDLTRQILQDEFLSGIAATDQIKRCRYLSLISCTGEVDSTLFDKMHH
;
A
#
# COMPACT_ATOMS: atom_id res chain seq x y z
N MET A 1 -16.95 -23.72 6.83
CA MET A 1 -16.25 -24.46 5.76
C MET A 1 -16.14 -23.66 4.44
N LYS A 2 -16.05 -22.32 4.47
CA LYS A 2 -15.90 -21.52 3.23
C LYS A 2 -14.45 -21.50 2.71
N TRP A 3 -13.50 -21.62 3.64
CA TRP A 3 -12.07 -21.47 3.42
C TRP A 3 -11.41 -22.63 2.66
N ILE A 4 -11.85 -23.87 2.89
CA ILE A 4 -11.29 -25.05 2.21
C ILE A 4 -11.54 -24.95 0.70
N ASN A 5 -12.70 -24.43 0.29
CA ASN A 5 -13.07 -24.28 -1.11
C ASN A 5 -12.27 -23.16 -1.80
N GLU A 6 -11.96 -22.05 -1.11
CA GLU A 6 -11.12 -20.97 -1.67
C GLU A 6 -9.69 -21.47 -1.92
N TRP A 7 -9.09 -22.17 -0.97
CA TRP A 7 -7.77 -22.79 -1.13
C TRP A 7 -7.74 -23.91 -2.18
N GLN A 8 -8.84 -24.67 -2.32
CA GLN A 8 -8.98 -25.65 -3.38
C GLN A 8 -9.07 -24.99 -4.76
N LEU A 9 -9.84 -23.91 -4.91
CA LEU A 9 -9.91 -23.16 -6.16
C LEU A 9 -8.55 -22.56 -6.54
N ILE A 10 -7.77 -22.06 -5.58
CA ILE A 10 -6.42 -21.54 -5.84
C ILE A 10 -5.47 -22.65 -6.27
N ARG A 11 -5.51 -23.80 -5.58
CA ARG A 11 -4.73 -24.99 -5.95
C ARG A 11 -5.11 -25.52 -7.32
N GLU A 12 -6.39 -25.46 -7.67
CA GLU A 12 -6.94 -25.95 -8.95
C GLU A 12 -6.79 -24.93 -10.10
N SER A 13 -6.56 -23.65 -9.80
CA SER A 13 -6.45 -22.57 -10.79
C SER A 13 -5.09 -22.48 -11.52
N ASN A 14 -4.16 -23.40 -11.29
CA ASN A 14 -2.78 -23.38 -11.84
C ASN A 14 -1.98 -22.10 -11.56
N LEU A 15 -2.46 -21.17 -10.72
CA LEU A 15 -1.81 -19.89 -10.42
C LEU A 15 -0.42 -20.07 -9.75
N LEU A 16 -0.19 -21.21 -9.11
CA LEU A 16 1.06 -21.58 -8.44
C LEU A 16 1.90 -22.60 -9.21
N ASP A 17 1.40 -23.10 -10.34
CA ASP A 17 2.08 -24.07 -11.22
C ASP A 17 2.90 -23.32 -12.28
N VAL A 18 3.67 -22.33 -11.81
CA VAL A 18 4.53 -21.51 -12.67
C VAL A 18 5.96 -21.98 -12.46
N GLU A 19 6.61 -22.39 -13.54
CA GLU A 19 7.99 -22.91 -13.56
C GLU A 19 9.02 -21.90 -13.00
N HIS A 20 8.63 -20.63 -12.81
CA HIS A 20 9.46 -19.52 -12.36
C HIS A 20 9.06 -19.06 -10.94
N GLY A 21 10.01 -19.05 -10.00
CA GLY A 21 9.79 -18.72 -8.60
C GLY A 21 9.20 -17.32 -8.35
N GLU A 22 9.56 -16.33 -9.17
CA GLU A 22 9.04 -14.96 -9.06
C GLU A 22 7.53 -14.89 -9.32
N HIS A 23 7.01 -15.63 -10.29
CA HIS A 23 5.57 -15.69 -10.57
C HIS A 23 4.79 -16.34 -9.42
N ARG A 24 5.37 -17.34 -8.76
CA ARG A 24 4.79 -17.97 -7.57
C ARG A 24 4.74 -17.01 -6.38
N VAL A 25 5.80 -16.22 -6.19
CA VAL A 25 5.84 -15.18 -5.13
C VAL A 25 4.77 -14.11 -5.40
N SER A 26 4.68 -13.62 -6.64
CA SER A 26 3.65 -12.64 -7.04
C SER A 26 2.23 -13.17 -6.83
N ALA A 27 1.96 -14.44 -7.18
CA ALA A 27 0.68 -15.10 -6.95
C ALA A 27 0.32 -15.18 -5.45
N CYS A 28 1.28 -15.58 -4.60
CA CYS A 28 1.10 -15.62 -3.14
C CYS A 28 0.83 -14.23 -2.55
N LEU A 29 1.56 -13.20 -2.99
CA LEU A 29 1.37 -11.83 -2.52
C LEU A 29 0.01 -11.26 -2.96
N LEU A 30 -0.39 -11.52 -4.21
CA LEU A 30 -1.71 -11.14 -4.73
C LEU A 30 -2.83 -11.81 -3.94
N LEU A 31 -2.65 -13.09 -3.58
CA LEU A 31 -3.58 -13.81 -2.73
C LEU A 31 -3.71 -13.16 -1.34
N SER A 32 -2.58 -12.87 -0.70
CA SER A 32 -2.57 -12.14 0.58
C SER A 32 -3.30 -10.80 0.49
N TYR A 33 -3.17 -10.09 -0.64
CA TYR A 33 -3.90 -8.85 -0.89
C TYR A 33 -5.41 -9.08 -1.02
N TYR A 34 -5.85 -10.11 -1.74
CA TYR A 34 -7.28 -10.41 -1.88
C TYR A 34 -7.94 -10.74 -0.55
N HIS A 35 -7.21 -11.44 0.34
CA HIS A 35 -7.66 -11.76 1.70
C HIS A 35 -7.51 -10.62 2.70
N LEU A 36 -6.84 -9.52 2.33
CA LEU A 36 -6.71 -8.37 3.19
C LEU A 36 -8.10 -7.73 3.42
N PRO A 37 -8.48 -7.41 4.67
CA PRO A 37 -9.71 -6.68 4.95
C PRO A 37 -9.84 -5.42 4.10
N HIS A 38 -11.04 -5.14 3.58
CA HIS A 38 -11.27 -4.04 2.63
C HIS A 38 -10.76 -2.68 3.13
N HIS A 39 -10.86 -2.40 4.43
CA HIS A 39 -10.37 -1.14 5.01
C HIS A 39 -8.84 -1.00 4.96
N LEU A 40 -8.09 -2.11 4.99
CA LEU A 40 -6.63 -2.10 4.89
C LEU A 40 -6.13 -1.97 3.44
N LYS A 41 -6.95 -2.34 2.43
CA LYS A 41 -6.54 -2.30 1.03
C LYS A 41 -6.12 -0.90 0.58
N TYR A 42 -6.85 0.14 0.99
CA TYR A 42 -6.48 1.53 0.67
C TYR A 42 -5.20 1.99 1.36
N CYS A 43 -5.00 1.62 2.62
CA CYS A 43 -3.76 1.91 3.34
C CYS A 43 -2.56 1.23 2.68
N PHE A 44 -2.74 -0.04 2.30
CA PHE A 44 -1.76 -0.83 1.57
C PHE A 44 -1.42 -0.21 0.23
N THR A 45 -2.42 0.12 -0.61
CA THR A 45 -2.15 0.64 -1.95
C THR A 45 -1.49 2.02 -1.92
N HIS A 46 -1.85 2.86 -0.94
CA HIS A 46 -1.23 4.16 -0.70
C HIS A 46 0.27 4.09 -0.46
N CYS A 47 0.78 3.01 0.15
CA CYS A 47 2.22 2.85 0.39
C CYS A 47 3.05 2.84 -0.91
N SER A 48 2.48 2.47 -2.05
CA SER A 48 3.18 2.48 -3.36
C SER A 48 3.43 3.86 -3.96
N ILE A 49 3.00 4.92 -3.27
CA ILE A 49 3.36 6.31 -3.61
C ILE A 49 4.81 6.60 -3.23
N PHE A 50 5.33 5.92 -2.21
CA PHE A 50 6.73 6.03 -1.82
C PHE A 50 7.59 5.24 -2.82
N PRO A 51 8.73 5.79 -3.28
CA PRO A 51 9.63 5.07 -4.17
C PRO A 51 10.10 3.74 -3.59
N ARG A 52 10.57 2.85 -4.47
CA ARG A 52 11.26 1.61 -4.09
C ARG A 52 12.40 1.87 -3.10
N GLY A 53 12.55 0.99 -2.12
CA GLY A 53 13.55 1.12 -1.05
C GLY A 53 13.38 2.31 -0.09
N TYR A 54 12.32 3.12 -0.21
CA TYR A 54 12.13 4.30 0.62
C TYR A 54 11.81 3.92 2.08
N VAL A 55 12.54 4.54 3.02
CA VAL A 55 12.30 4.41 4.46
C VAL A 55 11.16 5.34 4.88
N ILE A 56 10.04 4.75 5.30
CA ILE A 56 8.82 5.46 5.65
C ILE A 56 8.73 5.60 7.17
N ASN A 57 8.58 6.83 7.66
CA ASN A 57 8.25 7.08 9.06
C ASN A 57 6.80 6.66 9.38
N ARG A 58 6.61 5.82 10.39
CA ARG A 58 5.29 5.26 10.78
C ARG A 58 4.26 6.35 11.07
N ARG A 59 4.63 7.36 11.87
CA ARG A 59 3.70 8.44 12.25
C ARG A 59 3.25 9.22 11.02
N ARG A 60 4.18 9.56 10.13
CA ARG A 60 3.87 10.24 8.85
C ARG A 60 2.91 9.43 7.98
N LEU A 61 3.16 8.12 7.85
CA LEU A 61 2.32 7.23 7.06
C LEU A 61 0.90 7.15 7.61
N ILE A 62 0.76 6.96 8.92
CA ILE A 62 -0.55 6.91 9.59
C ILE A 62 -1.30 8.23 9.42
N SER A 63 -0.63 9.36 9.63
CA SER A 63 -1.25 10.68 9.43
C SER A 63 -1.73 10.90 7.99
N GLN A 64 -1.02 10.39 6.99
CA GLN A 64 -1.50 10.41 5.60
C GLN A 64 -2.76 9.56 5.43
N TRP A 65 -2.79 8.33 5.96
CA TRP A 65 -3.99 7.49 5.87
C TRP A 65 -5.21 8.11 6.54
N ILE A 66 -5.02 8.79 7.68
CA ILE A 66 -6.07 9.54 8.36
C ILE A 66 -6.54 10.71 7.49
N ALA A 67 -5.61 11.51 6.94
CA ALA A 67 -5.94 12.66 6.09
C ALA A 67 -6.67 12.26 4.79
N HIS A 68 -6.37 11.07 4.25
CA HIS A 68 -7.08 10.50 3.11
C HIS A 68 -8.42 9.86 3.46
N GLY A 69 -8.75 9.72 4.75
CA GLY A 69 -9.99 9.12 5.23
C GLY A 69 -10.03 7.59 5.11
N PHE A 70 -8.87 6.94 5.02
CA PHE A 70 -8.76 5.48 4.96
C PHE A 70 -8.98 4.85 6.34
N VAL A 71 -8.60 5.58 7.39
CA VAL A 71 -8.80 5.17 8.79
C VAL A 71 -10.19 5.59 9.25
N LYS A 72 -10.99 4.59 9.69
CA LYS A 72 -12.37 4.81 10.14
C LYS A 72 -12.54 4.30 11.57
N PRO A 73 -12.50 5.20 12.58
CA PRO A 73 -12.84 4.85 13.95
C PRO A 73 -14.27 4.30 14.04
N ALA A 74 -14.48 3.32 14.92
CA ALA A 74 -15.79 2.70 15.11
C ALA A 74 -16.78 3.63 15.86
N ASN A 75 -16.25 4.58 16.63
CA ASN A 75 -17.01 5.57 17.39
C ASN A 75 -16.15 6.82 17.63
N GLN A 76 -16.75 7.85 18.24
CA GLN A 76 -16.08 9.14 18.51
C GLN A 76 -15.03 9.08 19.64
N VAL A 77 -15.00 8.00 20.43
CA VAL A 77 -14.06 7.85 21.56
C VAL A 77 -12.71 7.35 21.05
N GLN A 78 -12.73 6.47 20.05
CA GLN A 78 -11.54 5.86 19.50
C GLN A 78 -10.73 6.89 18.69
N GLN A 79 -9.45 7.05 19.05
CA GLN A 79 -8.57 7.97 18.33
C GLN A 79 -8.20 7.38 16.96
N PRO A 80 -8.25 8.18 15.87
CA PRO A 80 -7.83 7.74 14.55
C PRO A 80 -6.39 7.20 14.52
N GLU A 81 -5.50 7.77 15.32
CA GLU A 81 -4.10 7.35 15.44
C GLU A 81 -3.98 5.90 15.92
N ASP A 82 -4.78 5.50 16.90
CA ASP A 82 -4.78 4.13 17.45
C ASP A 82 -5.29 3.12 16.40
N VAL A 83 -6.32 3.50 15.64
CA VAL A 83 -6.84 2.66 14.54
C VAL A 83 -5.82 2.55 13.41
N GLY A 84 -5.18 3.67 13.06
CA GLY A 84 -4.13 3.70 12.06
C GLY A 84 -2.92 2.87 12.46
N LEU A 85 -2.56 2.86 13.75
CA LEU A 85 -1.52 1.99 14.28
C LEU A 85 -1.90 0.51 14.17
N ALA A 86 -3.13 0.14 14.55
CA ALA A 86 -3.60 -1.24 14.38
C ALA A 86 -3.60 -1.69 12.90
N TYR A 87 -3.88 -0.76 11.97
CA TYR A 87 -3.80 -1.03 10.54
C TYR A 87 -2.35 -1.22 10.09
N PHE A 88 -1.43 -0.37 10.56
CA PHE A 88 0.00 -0.49 10.32
C PHE A 88 0.54 -1.85 10.80
N ASP A 89 0.22 -2.24 12.03
CA ASP A 89 0.66 -3.51 12.62
C ASP A 89 0.09 -4.71 11.85
N SER A 90 -1.15 -4.60 11.34
CA SER A 90 -1.75 -5.62 10.49
C SER A 90 -0.99 -5.79 9.17
N LEU A 91 -0.53 -4.69 8.56
CA LEU A 91 0.25 -4.70 7.33
C LEU A 91 1.67 -5.25 7.54
N LEU A 92 2.29 -4.98 8.69
CA LEU A 92 3.55 -5.63 9.11
C LEU A 92 3.36 -7.13 9.28
N LYS A 93 2.28 -7.55 9.96
CA LYS A 93 2.01 -8.97 10.26
C LYS A 93 1.84 -9.82 9.00
N VAL A 94 1.27 -9.28 7.93
CA VAL A 94 1.15 -9.98 6.64
C VAL A 94 2.39 -9.81 5.76
N GLY A 95 3.40 -9.07 6.21
CA GLY A 95 4.69 -8.90 5.53
C GLY A 95 4.69 -7.90 4.37
N PHE A 96 3.64 -7.08 4.25
CA PHE A 96 3.56 -6.03 3.21
C PHE A 96 4.38 -4.79 3.56
N LEU A 97 4.58 -4.55 4.85
CA LEU A 97 5.59 -3.64 5.37
C LEU A 97 6.67 -4.48 6.05
N GLN A 98 7.93 -4.06 5.93
CA GLN A 98 9.11 -4.76 6.43
C GLN A 98 10.09 -3.76 7.04
N ASP A 99 11.21 -4.26 7.58
CA ASP A 99 12.28 -3.47 8.20
C ASP A 99 11.75 -2.45 9.22
N ALA A 100 10.88 -2.93 10.12
CA ALA A 100 10.37 -2.09 11.19
C ALA A 100 11.51 -1.81 12.19
N GLU A 101 12.10 -0.62 12.08
CA GLU A 101 13.21 -0.19 12.94
C GLU A 101 12.75 0.90 13.91
N GLU A 102 13.14 0.73 15.17
CA GLU A 102 12.88 1.67 16.26
C GLU A 102 14.19 2.29 16.73
N TYR A 103 14.24 3.62 16.77
CA TYR A 103 15.41 4.36 17.27
C TYR A 103 15.02 5.63 18.01
N GLN A 104 15.91 6.08 18.88
CA GLN A 104 15.72 7.29 19.67
C GLN A 104 16.13 8.52 18.86
N SER A 105 15.24 9.51 18.77
CA SER A 105 15.50 10.85 18.24
C SER A 105 15.43 11.90 19.36
N SER A 106 15.90 13.11 19.08
CA SER A 106 15.70 14.29 19.93
C SER A 106 14.21 14.60 20.15
N SER A 107 13.34 14.12 19.26
CA SER A 107 11.88 14.29 19.31
C SER A 107 11.12 13.11 19.96
N GLY A 108 11.84 12.10 20.46
CA GLY A 108 11.25 10.88 21.02
C GLY A 108 11.57 9.62 20.21
N GLU A 109 10.84 8.55 20.51
CA GLU A 109 10.97 7.27 19.81
C GLU A 109 10.39 7.37 18.39
N VAL A 110 11.17 6.90 17.41
CA VAL A 110 10.80 6.89 16.01
C VAL A 110 10.78 5.46 15.50
N THR A 111 9.65 5.07 14.93
CA THR A 111 9.49 3.80 14.20
C THR A 111 9.46 4.09 12.70
N THR A 112 10.23 3.32 11.92
CA THR A 112 10.23 3.35 10.45
C THR A 112 9.86 2.01 9.86
N CYS A 113 9.61 1.94 8.57
CA CYS A 113 9.39 0.70 7.81
C CYS A 113 9.73 0.92 6.33
N LYS A 114 9.73 -0.15 5.55
CA LYS A 114 9.82 -0.12 4.08
C LYS A 114 8.73 -0.98 3.47
N MET A 115 8.34 -0.66 2.24
CA MET A 115 7.61 -1.58 1.37
C MET A 115 8.63 -2.27 0.46
N HIS A 116 8.64 -3.60 0.47
CA HIS A 116 9.54 -4.39 -0.38
C HIS A 116 9.23 -4.16 -1.86
N ASP A 117 10.24 -4.12 -2.72
CA ASP A 117 10.10 -3.77 -4.15
C ASP A 117 9.09 -4.66 -4.89
N LEU A 118 9.10 -5.99 -4.64
CA LEU A 118 8.10 -6.90 -5.19
C LEU A 118 6.65 -6.56 -4.76
N VAL A 119 6.47 -6.15 -3.50
CA VAL A 119 5.14 -5.76 -2.97
C VAL A 119 4.73 -4.42 -3.56
N HIS A 120 5.67 -3.49 -3.69
CA HIS A 120 5.46 -2.21 -4.37
C HIS A 120 5.01 -2.44 -5.82
N ASP A 121 5.69 -3.31 -6.56
CA ASP A 121 5.36 -3.59 -7.96
C ASP A 121 3.99 -4.25 -8.13
N LEU A 122 3.68 -5.23 -7.28
CA LEU A 122 2.33 -5.81 -7.22
C LEU A 122 1.27 -4.72 -6.98
N THR A 123 1.52 -3.83 -6.04
CA THR A 123 0.59 -2.76 -5.68
C THR A 123 0.33 -1.81 -6.86
N ARG A 124 1.39 -1.47 -7.60
CA ARG A 124 1.30 -0.63 -8.81
C ARG A 124 0.52 -1.33 -9.91
N GLN A 125 0.71 -2.64 -10.09
CA GLN A 125 -0.07 -3.43 -11.04
C GLN A 125 -1.55 -3.45 -10.67
N ILE A 126 -1.89 -3.72 -9.40
CA ILE A 126 -3.28 -3.72 -8.92
C ILE A 126 -3.96 -2.36 -9.20
N LEU A 127 -3.27 -1.25 -8.90
CA LEU A 127 -3.81 0.09 -9.14
C LEU A 127 -4.00 0.39 -10.64
N GLN A 128 -3.11 -0.11 -11.50
CA GLN A 128 -3.27 0.02 -12.96
C GLN A 128 -4.48 -0.77 -13.46
N ASP A 129 -4.67 -2.00 -12.98
CA ASP A 129 -5.80 -2.85 -13.37
C ASP A 129 -7.15 -2.27 -12.88
N GLU A 130 -7.19 -1.76 -11.65
CA GLU A 130 -8.36 -1.05 -11.10
C GLU A 130 -8.67 0.24 -11.90
N PHE A 131 -7.64 0.95 -12.35
CA PHE A 131 -7.80 2.15 -13.19
C PHE A 131 -8.35 1.82 -14.58
N LEU A 132 -7.77 0.81 -15.25
CA LEU A 132 -8.20 0.39 -16.59
C LEU A 132 -9.61 -0.19 -16.58
N SER A 133 -9.95 -1.00 -15.58
CA SER A 133 -11.32 -1.50 -15.40
C SER A 133 -12.32 -0.38 -15.08
N GLY A 134 -11.91 0.64 -14.32
CA GLY A 134 -12.71 1.84 -14.06
C GLY A 134 -12.95 2.70 -15.31
N ILE A 135 -11.94 2.87 -16.17
CA ILE A 135 -12.08 3.59 -17.45
C ILE A 135 -13.01 2.83 -18.39
N ALA A 136 -12.82 1.51 -18.53
CA ALA A 136 -13.70 0.70 -19.36
C ALA A 136 -15.16 0.75 -18.88
N ALA A 137 -15.39 1.04 -17.59
CA ALA A 137 -16.71 1.18 -17.00
C ALA A 137 -17.28 2.61 -17.04
N THR A 138 -16.49 3.67 -17.32
CA THR A 138 -16.97 5.07 -17.20
C THR A 138 -16.45 6.01 -18.30
N ASP A 139 -17.29 6.23 -19.32
CA ASP A 139 -17.24 7.43 -20.19
C ASP A 139 -17.81 8.69 -19.50
N GLN A 140 -17.85 8.72 -18.16
CA GLN A 140 -18.11 9.89 -17.33
C GLN A 140 -18.11 9.47 -15.86
N ILE A 141 -17.22 10.05 -15.04
CA ILE A 141 -17.56 10.69 -13.74
C ILE A 141 -16.26 11.08 -13.01
N LYS A 142 -16.17 12.39 -12.77
CA LYS A 142 -15.20 13.13 -11.96
C LYS A 142 -14.93 12.50 -10.60
N ARG A 143 -13.69 12.07 -10.34
CA ARG A 143 -13.01 12.25 -9.03
C ARG A 143 -11.53 11.89 -9.12
N CYS A 144 -10.72 12.90 -9.42
CA CYS A 144 -9.34 12.73 -9.83
C CYS A 144 -8.40 13.39 -8.81
N ARG A 145 -8.10 12.69 -7.71
CA ARG A 145 -6.89 12.97 -6.90
C ARG A 145 -5.75 11.98 -7.21
N TYR A 146 -6.09 10.78 -7.70
CA TYR A 146 -5.10 9.78 -8.15
C TYR A 146 -4.42 10.12 -9.48
N LEU A 147 -5.05 10.96 -10.33
CA LEU A 147 -4.54 11.29 -11.67
C LEU A 147 -3.19 12.02 -11.67
N SER A 148 -2.87 12.78 -10.61
CA SER A 148 -1.63 13.56 -10.56
C SER A 148 -0.39 12.73 -10.23
N LEU A 149 -0.55 11.54 -9.65
CA LEU A 149 0.59 10.69 -9.25
C LEU A 149 1.15 9.87 -10.42
N ILE A 150 0.33 9.64 -11.45
CA ILE A 150 0.72 8.85 -12.63
C ILE A 150 1.20 9.76 -13.77
N SER A 151 0.69 11.01 -13.86
CA SER A 151 1.12 11.97 -14.90
C SER A 151 2.51 12.57 -14.68
N CYS A 152 3.12 12.39 -13.50
CA CYS A 152 4.47 12.87 -13.19
C CYS A 152 5.50 11.73 -13.28
N THR A 153 5.58 11.08 -14.44
CA THR A 153 6.80 10.36 -14.85
C THR A 153 7.48 11.09 -16.02
N GLY A 154 7.41 12.42 -16.04
CA GLY A 154 8.36 13.25 -16.74
C GLY A 154 9.56 13.48 -15.83
N GLU A 155 10.77 13.31 -16.36
CA GLU A 155 12.04 13.54 -15.67
C GLU A 155 11.99 14.84 -14.88
N VAL A 156 12.12 14.74 -13.55
CA VAL A 156 12.25 15.91 -12.69
C VAL A 156 13.72 16.32 -12.74
N ASP A 157 13.99 17.37 -13.49
CA ASP A 157 15.28 18.06 -13.52
C ASP A 157 15.68 18.47 -12.09
N SER A 158 16.86 18.03 -11.64
CA SER A 158 17.36 18.14 -10.27
C SER A 158 17.74 19.57 -9.86
N THR A 159 17.40 20.59 -10.65
CA THR A 159 17.79 22.00 -10.42
C THR A 159 16.72 22.82 -9.68
N LEU A 160 15.58 22.24 -9.31
CA LEU A 160 14.47 22.97 -8.67
C LEU A 160 14.52 23.06 -7.13
N PHE A 161 15.47 22.40 -6.46
CA PHE A 161 15.57 22.42 -4.99
C PHE A 161 16.40 23.56 -4.39
N ASP A 162 17.11 24.36 -5.20
CA ASP A 162 18.04 25.39 -4.71
C ASP A 162 17.43 26.78 -4.46
N LYS A 163 16.10 26.92 -4.39
CA LYS A 163 15.44 28.22 -4.14
C LYS A 163 14.51 28.29 -2.94
N MET A 164 14.82 27.58 -1.86
CA MET A 164 14.09 27.71 -0.59
C MET A 164 14.96 27.90 0.65
N HIS A 165 16.19 28.41 0.51
CA HIS A 165 16.87 29.06 1.62
C HIS A 165 16.92 30.57 1.38
N HIS A 166 16.00 31.27 2.03
CA HIS A 166 16.19 32.66 2.41
C HIS A 166 15.76 32.87 3.85
#